data_AF-A0A536U0I0-F1
#
_entry.id   AF-A0A536U0I0-F1
#
_cell.length_a   1.000
_cell.length_b   1.000
_cell.length_c   1.000
_cell.angle_alpha   90.00
_cell.angle_beta   90.00
_cell.angle_gamma   90.00
#
_symmetry.space_group_name_H-M   'P 1'
#
loop_
_entity.id
_entity.type
_entity.pdbx_description
1 polymer ?
#
loop_
_entity_poly.entity_id
_entity_poly.type
_entity_poly.pdbx_seq_one_letter_code
_entity_poly.pdbx_strand_id
1 'polypeptide(L)'
;PIAMFESGAILLYLADKVGRFIPRDARARLDCIQWLFWQMGNLGPLAGQNHHFVHYAPEKIPYAIDRYVNETGRLYAVLNKRLADREFITGEYTIADIASYTWVLPERQSQNIDEFPHLKRWKEAIKARPATQAAYAKAKEINPGARGIQTDAEKKILFGQTKDVVR
;
A
#
# COMPACT_ATOMS: atom_id res chain seq x y z
N PRO A 1 -25.40 -12.36 -2.52
CA PRO A 1 -23.97 -11.99 -2.34
C PRO A 1 -23.66 -10.73 -3.15
N ILE A 2 -22.97 -9.74 -2.58
CA ILE A 2 -22.55 -8.54 -3.32
C ILE A 2 -21.14 -8.80 -3.86
N ALA A 3 -20.98 -8.75 -5.18
CA ALA A 3 -19.65 -8.81 -5.80
C ALA A 3 -18.91 -7.49 -5.53
N MET A 4 -17.67 -7.56 -5.08
CA MET A 4 -16.84 -6.41 -4.73
C MET A 4 -15.47 -6.55 -5.39
N PHE A 5 -14.98 -5.46 -5.95
CA PHE A 5 -13.63 -5.30 -6.47
C PHE A 5 -13.08 -3.95 -5.98
N GLU A 6 -11.80 -3.67 -6.23
CA GLU A 6 -11.02 -2.59 -5.60
C GLU A 6 -10.79 -2.75 -4.10
N SER A 7 -9.52 -2.80 -3.71
CA SER A 7 -9.12 -3.02 -2.31
C SER A 7 -9.64 -1.92 -1.37
N GLY A 8 -9.65 -0.65 -1.81
CA GLY A 8 -10.23 0.45 -1.04
C GLY A 8 -11.74 0.32 -0.82
N ALA A 9 -12.49 -0.09 -1.85
CA ALA A 9 -13.93 -0.30 -1.75
C ALA A 9 -14.28 -1.49 -0.85
N ILE A 10 -13.49 -2.58 -0.93
CA ILE A 10 -13.62 -3.75 -0.05
C ILE A 10 -13.37 -3.35 1.41
N LEU A 11 -12.31 -2.59 1.69
CA LEU A 11 -12.02 -2.11 3.05
C LEU A 11 -13.13 -1.22 3.59
N LEU A 12 -13.63 -0.28 2.78
CA LEU A 12 -14.73 0.59 3.18
C LEU A 12 -16.01 -0.20 3.49
N TYR A 13 -16.38 -1.14 2.61
CA TYR A 13 -17.52 -2.04 2.82
C TYR A 13 -17.40 -2.84 4.12
N LEU A 14 -16.24 -3.47 4.36
CA LEU A 14 -16.03 -4.27 5.56
C LEU A 14 -16.05 -3.41 6.82
N ALA A 15 -15.41 -2.23 6.80
CA ALA A 15 -15.39 -1.30 7.92
C ALA A 15 -16.79 -0.83 8.32
N ASP A 16 -17.63 -0.51 7.33
CA ASP A 16 -19.03 -0.13 7.58
C ASP A 16 -19.86 -1.30 8.08
N LYS A 17 -19.69 -2.49 7.46
CA LYS A 17 -20.42 -3.70 7.82
C LYS A 17 -20.15 -4.15 9.25
N VAL A 18 -18.91 -4.08 9.71
CA VAL A 18 -18.54 -4.46 11.09
C VAL A 18 -18.56 -3.29 12.07
N GLY A 19 -18.69 -2.07 11.57
CA GLY A 19 -18.67 -0.84 12.37
C GLY A 19 -17.34 -0.57 13.08
N ARG A 20 -16.22 -0.93 12.44
CA ARG A 20 -14.85 -0.79 13.00
C ARG A 20 -13.89 -0.25 11.95
N PHE A 21 -12.79 0.34 12.40
CA PHE A 21 -11.71 0.86 11.54
C PHE A 21 -12.09 2.02 10.61
N ILE A 22 -13.23 2.67 10.87
CA ILE A 22 -13.62 3.93 10.27
C ILE A 22 -14.40 4.76 11.29
N PRO A 23 -14.10 6.07 11.46
CA PRO A 23 -14.83 6.91 12.40
C PRO A 23 -16.32 7.05 12.05
N ARG A 24 -17.15 7.30 13.07
CA ARG A 24 -18.58 7.60 12.90
C ARG A 24 -18.88 9.09 12.83
N ASP A 25 -18.07 9.92 13.50
CA ASP A 25 -18.13 11.38 13.34
C ASP A 25 -17.88 11.75 11.87
N ALA A 26 -18.70 12.66 11.33
CA ALA A 26 -18.71 12.99 9.91
C ALA A 26 -17.36 13.57 9.46
N ARG A 27 -16.72 14.41 10.30
CA ARG A 27 -15.45 15.06 9.96
C ARG A 27 -14.30 14.08 10.01
N ALA A 28 -14.20 13.28 11.07
CA ALA A 28 -13.16 12.25 11.20
C ALA A 28 -13.31 11.17 10.12
N ARG A 29 -14.55 10.80 9.77
CA ARG A 29 -14.83 9.87 8.68
C ARG A 29 -14.34 10.39 7.33
N LEU A 30 -14.60 11.67 7.04
CA LEU A 30 -14.13 12.30 5.81
C LEU A 30 -12.60 12.32 5.73
N ASP A 31 -11.90 12.63 6.84
CA ASP A 31 -10.44 12.58 6.90
C ASP A 31 -9.92 11.15 6.60
N CYS A 32 -10.55 10.11 7.16
CA CYS A 32 -10.23 8.70 6.84
C CYS A 32 -10.42 8.37 5.36
N ILE A 33 -11.53 8.79 4.77
CA ILE A 33 -11.81 8.57 3.36
C ILE A 33 -10.79 9.30 2.49
N GLN A 34 -10.44 10.56 2.81
CA GLN A 34 -9.43 11.31 2.07
C GLN A 34 -8.08 10.58 2.04
N TRP A 35 -7.63 10.03 3.17
CA TRP A 35 -6.36 9.29 3.22
C TRP A 35 -6.43 7.91 2.57
N LEU A 36 -7.57 7.22 2.63
CA LEU A 36 -7.79 5.99 1.87
C LEU A 36 -7.69 6.25 0.36
N PHE A 37 -8.36 7.28 -0.14
CA PHE A 37 -8.29 7.65 -1.55
C PHE A 37 -6.94 8.25 -1.96
N TRP A 38 -6.25 8.95 -1.05
CA TRP A 38 -4.87 9.36 -1.28
C TRP A 38 -3.98 8.14 -1.53
N GLN A 39 -4.15 7.07 -0.74
CA GLN A 39 -3.38 5.84 -0.94
C GLN A 39 -3.76 5.13 -2.25
N MET A 40 -5.05 5.05 -2.58
CA MET A 40 -5.53 4.47 -3.85
C MET A 40 -5.03 5.23 -5.08
N GLY A 41 -4.98 6.56 -5.02
CA GLY A 41 -4.61 7.42 -6.15
C GLY A 41 -3.13 7.78 -6.24
N ASN A 42 -2.37 7.62 -5.15
CA ASN A 42 -0.96 8.04 -5.08
C ASN A 42 -0.07 6.89 -4.61
N LEU A 43 -0.02 6.61 -3.30
CA LEU A 43 0.97 5.70 -2.71
C LEU A 43 1.00 4.32 -3.39
N GLY A 44 -0.16 3.70 -3.59
CA GLY A 44 -0.26 2.37 -4.22
C GLY A 44 0.26 2.36 -5.65
N PRO A 45 -0.36 3.11 -6.58
CA PRO A 45 0.06 3.14 -7.98
C PRO A 45 1.53 3.55 -8.17
N LEU A 46 2.00 4.56 -7.46
CA LEU A 46 3.35 5.11 -7.66
C LEU A 46 4.43 4.18 -7.08
N ALA A 47 4.17 3.52 -5.94
CA ALA A 47 5.04 2.44 -5.46
C ALA A 47 5.04 1.23 -6.41
N GLY A 48 3.91 0.93 -7.06
CA GLY A 48 3.82 -0.07 -8.12
C GLY A 48 4.71 0.25 -9.31
N GLN A 49 4.71 1.51 -9.76
CA GLN A 49 5.60 1.97 -10.84
C GLN A 49 7.07 1.94 -10.42
N ASN A 50 7.40 2.35 -9.20
CA ASN A 50 8.74 2.16 -8.64
C ASN A 50 9.15 0.68 -8.74
N HIS A 51 8.33 -0.24 -8.25
CA HIS A 51 8.65 -1.66 -8.35
C HIS A 51 8.85 -2.13 -9.79
N HIS A 52 8.02 -1.65 -10.73
CA HIS A 52 8.13 -2.00 -12.14
C HIS A 52 9.49 -1.58 -12.72
N PHE A 53 9.83 -0.29 -12.67
CA PHE A 53 11.06 0.20 -13.30
C PHE A 53 12.34 -0.24 -12.56
N VAL A 54 12.27 -0.40 -11.23
CA VAL A 54 13.42 -0.83 -10.43
C VAL A 54 13.68 -2.34 -10.58
N HIS A 55 12.64 -3.18 -10.54
CA HIS A 55 12.82 -4.65 -10.44
C HIS A 55 12.43 -5.42 -11.68
N TYR A 56 11.37 -5.01 -12.40
CA TYR A 56 10.71 -5.88 -13.38
C TYR A 56 10.93 -5.47 -14.83
N ALA A 57 11.18 -4.18 -15.11
CA ALA A 57 11.41 -3.69 -16.47
C ALA A 57 12.61 -4.44 -17.10
N PRO A 58 12.46 -4.96 -18.33
CA PRO A 58 13.51 -5.75 -18.98
C PRO A 58 14.76 -4.91 -19.29
N GLU A 59 14.57 -3.60 -19.51
CA GLU A 59 15.62 -2.62 -19.70
C GLU A 59 15.63 -1.62 -18.54
N LYS A 60 16.83 -1.22 -18.10
CA LYS A 60 16.98 -0.17 -17.10
C LYS A 60 16.90 1.19 -17.76
N ILE A 61 15.92 1.98 -17.34
CA ILE A 61 15.69 3.35 -17.82
C ILE A 61 15.97 4.29 -16.64
N PRO A 62 17.19 4.88 -16.54
CA PRO A 62 17.59 5.68 -15.38
C PRO A 62 16.59 6.78 -15.02
N TYR A 63 16.13 7.54 -16.02
CA TYR A 63 15.13 8.59 -15.81
C TYR A 63 13.83 8.07 -15.17
N ALA A 64 13.31 6.92 -15.60
CA ALA A 64 12.08 6.36 -15.05
C ALA A 64 12.30 5.84 -13.63
N ILE A 65 13.43 5.18 -13.38
CA ILE A 65 13.84 4.72 -12.05
C ILE A 65 13.91 5.92 -11.10
N ASP A 66 14.70 6.95 -11.44
CA ASP A 66 14.89 8.12 -10.60
C ASP A 66 13.57 8.83 -10.33
N ARG A 67 12.72 8.99 -11.35
CA ARG A 67 11.39 9.60 -11.21
C ARG A 67 10.54 8.89 -10.14
N TYR A 68 10.43 7.55 -10.21
CA TYR A 68 9.54 6.81 -9.31
C TYR A 68 10.16 6.53 -7.94
N VAL A 69 11.48 6.42 -7.84
CA VAL A 69 12.19 6.38 -6.56
C VAL A 69 11.99 7.70 -5.82
N ASN A 70 12.23 8.84 -6.47
CA ASN A 70 12.04 10.17 -5.86
C ASN A 70 10.58 10.41 -5.47
N GLU A 71 9.62 10.02 -6.31
CA GLU A 71 8.21 10.19 -5.99
C GLU A 71 7.78 9.29 -4.82
N THR A 72 8.33 8.08 -4.71
CA THR A 72 8.08 7.22 -3.53
C THR A 72 8.62 7.85 -2.25
N GLY A 73 9.84 8.40 -2.29
CA GLY A 73 10.42 9.16 -1.18
C GLY A 73 9.60 10.40 -0.79
N ARG A 74 9.04 11.12 -1.78
CA ARG A 74 8.12 12.24 -1.52
C ARG A 74 6.85 11.78 -0.79
N LEU A 75 6.25 10.66 -1.20
CA LEU A 75 5.07 10.09 -0.54
C LEU A 75 5.38 9.60 0.89
N TYR A 76 6.58 9.05 1.11
CA TYR A 76 7.06 8.71 2.44
C TYR A 76 7.20 9.96 3.31
N ALA A 77 7.74 11.06 2.76
CA ALA A 77 7.82 12.34 3.45
C ALA A 77 6.43 12.89 3.81
N VAL A 78 5.43 12.75 2.94
CA VAL A 78 4.03 13.14 3.21
C VAL A 78 3.47 12.36 4.40
N LEU A 79 3.63 11.03 4.43
CA LEU A 79 3.19 10.22 5.57
C LEU A 79 3.98 10.57 6.83
N ASN A 80 5.30 10.71 6.74
CA ASN A 80 6.15 11.05 7.88
C ASN A 80 5.72 12.38 8.51
N LYS A 81 5.45 13.41 7.70
CA LYS A 81 4.92 14.69 8.18
C LYS A 81 3.55 14.53 8.81
N ARG A 82 2.65 13.74 8.19
CA ARG A 82 1.31 13.48 8.72
C ARG A 82 1.34 12.75 10.07
N LEU A 83 2.33 11.91 10.30
CA LEU A 83 2.48 11.07 11.49
C LEU A 83 3.29 11.73 12.61
N ALA A 84 3.73 12.98 12.43
CA ALA A 84 4.59 13.70 13.37
C ALA A 84 3.91 13.93 14.73
N ASP A 85 2.62 14.27 14.72
CA ASP A 85 1.80 14.59 15.89
C ASP A 85 0.69 13.56 16.15
N ARG A 86 0.76 12.39 15.49
CA ARG A 86 -0.30 11.38 15.50
C ARG A 86 0.25 9.97 15.55
N GLU A 87 -0.44 9.08 16.26
CA GLU A 87 -0.08 7.66 16.32
C GLU A 87 -0.34 6.95 14.98
N PHE A 88 -1.49 7.24 14.37
CA PHE A 88 -1.96 6.70 13.08
C PHE A 88 -2.36 7.83 12.12
N ILE A 89 -2.60 7.50 10.84
CA ILE A 89 -2.81 8.49 9.76
C ILE A 89 -3.95 9.46 10.09
N THR A 90 -5.01 9.00 10.74
CA THR A 90 -6.17 9.81 11.13
C THR A 90 -6.30 9.99 12.64
N GLY A 91 -5.22 9.77 13.39
CA GLY A 91 -5.21 9.80 14.85
C GLY A 91 -5.48 8.41 15.46
N GLU A 92 -6.52 7.72 15.02
CA GLU A 92 -6.82 6.33 15.39
C GLU A 92 -6.48 5.33 14.26
N TYR A 93 -6.37 4.03 14.58
CA TYR A 93 -6.05 3.00 13.59
C TYR A 93 -7.27 2.72 12.69
N THR A 94 -7.15 3.05 11.40
CA THR A 94 -8.25 2.96 10.43
C THR A 94 -7.90 2.16 9.18
N ILE A 95 -8.87 2.01 8.27
CA ILE A 95 -8.64 1.46 6.94
C ILE A 95 -7.61 2.24 6.11
N ALA A 96 -7.41 3.54 6.38
CA ALA A 96 -6.35 4.30 5.72
C ALA A 96 -4.95 3.76 6.10
N ASP A 97 -4.76 3.36 7.36
CA ASP A 97 -3.53 2.72 7.84
C ASP A 97 -3.37 1.32 7.26
N ILE A 98 -4.44 0.51 7.28
CA ILE A 98 -4.44 -0.85 6.71
C ILE A 98 -4.02 -0.82 5.25
N ALA A 99 -4.61 0.10 4.47
CA ALA A 99 -4.33 0.21 3.04
C ALA A 99 -2.91 0.72 2.78
N SER A 100 -2.46 1.74 3.51
CA SER A 100 -1.13 2.36 3.31
C SER A 100 0.02 1.45 3.77
N TYR A 101 -0.15 0.76 4.89
CA TYR A 101 0.91 -0.06 5.50
C TYR A 101 1.45 -1.13 4.55
N THR A 102 0.57 -1.73 3.74
CA THR A 102 0.95 -2.79 2.80
C THR A 102 1.82 -2.30 1.64
N TRP A 103 1.84 -0.99 1.37
CA TRP A 103 2.58 -0.38 0.28
C TRP A 103 3.88 0.32 0.69
N VAL A 104 4.12 0.48 1.99
CA VAL A 104 5.40 1.03 2.50
C VAL A 104 6.40 -0.12 2.65
N LEU A 105 7.21 -0.37 1.62
CA LEU A 105 8.22 -1.43 1.56
C LEU A 105 9.61 -0.84 1.24
N PRO A 106 10.28 -0.20 2.21
CA PRO A 106 11.45 0.65 1.96
C PRO A 106 12.58 -0.07 1.21
N GLU A 107 12.88 -1.32 1.61
CA GLU A 107 13.95 -2.14 1.04
C GLU A 107 13.68 -2.51 -0.42
N ARG A 108 12.41 -2.52 -0.84
CA ARG A 108 12.00 -2.78 -2.22
C ARG A 108 11.81 -1.51 -3.04
N GLN A 109 11.89 -0.34 -2.43
CA GLN A 109 11.53 0.94 -3.05
C GLN A 109 12.72 1.90 -3.13
N SER A 110 13.92 1.39 -2.85
CA SER A 110 15.16 2.17 -2.78
C SER A 110 15.04 3.34 -1.80
N GLN A 111 14.39 3.10 -0.66
CA GLN A 111 14.20 4.10 0.40
C GLN A 111 14.92 3.69 1.67
N ASN A 112 15.54 4.66 2.33
CA ASN A 112 16.05 4.50 3.68
C ASN A 112 14.97 4.90 4.69
N ILE A 113 14.43 3.94 5.44
CA ILE A 113 13.34 4.20 6.40
C ILE A 113 13.79 5.08 7.58
N ASP A 114 15.09 5.14 7.86
CA ASP A 114 15.64 5.94 8.97
C ASP A 114 15.57 7.45 8.71
N GLU A 115 15.40 7.87 7.45
CA GLU A 115 15.15 9.26 7.07
C GLU A 115 13.71 9.71 7.40
N PHE A 116 12.83 8.76 7.76
CA PHE A 116 11.41 8.98 8.01
C PHE A 116 11.01 8.45 9.40
N PRO A 117 11.46 9.07 10.51
CA PRO A 117 11.33 8.50 11.85
C PRO A 117 9.88 8.26 12.30
N HIS A 118 8.94 9.13 11.94
CA HIS A 118 7.53 8.97 12.31
C HIS A 118 6.85 7.87 11.47
N LEU A 119 7.23 7.77 10.19
CA LEU A 119 6.80 6.66 9.33
C LEU A 119 7.34 5.33 9.83
N LYS A 120 8.63 5.28 10.22
CA LYS A 120 9.27 4.09 10.82
C LYS A 120 8.52 3.63 12.06
N ARG A 121 8.25 4.55 13.00
CA ARG A 121 7.47 4.27 14.22
C ARG A 121 6.09 3.69 13.88
N TRP A 122 5.35 4.33 13.00
CA TRP A 122 4.03 3.87 12.55
C TRP A 122 4.08 2.47 11.92
N LYS A 123 5.07 2.21 11.06
CA LYS A 123 5.23 0.92 10.40
C LYS A 123 5.48 -0.20 11.42
N GLU A 124 6.39 0.02 12.37
CA GLU A 124 6.66 -0.98 13.41
C GLU A 124 5.47 -1.19 14.34
N ALA A 125 4.73 -0.13 14.69
CA ALA A 125 3.52 -0.24 15.48
C ALA A 125 2.46 -1.14 14.80
N ILE A 126 2.23 -0.99 13.49
CA ILE A 126 1.27 -1.82 12.75
C ILE A 126 1.77 -3.26 12.59
N LYS A 127 3.07 -3.43 12.30
CA LYS A 127 3.72 -4.75 12.18
C LYS A 127 3.63 -5.56 13.47
N ALA A 128 3.69 -4.92 14.63
CA ALA A 128 3.59 -5.57 15.94
C ALA A 128 2.16 -6.03 16.29
N ARG A 129 1.12 -5.61 15.54
CA ARG A 129 -0.26 -5.99 15.84
C ARG A 129 -0.49 -7.49 15.58
N PRO A 130 -1.11 -8.23 16.51
CA PRO A 130 -1.38 -9.67 16.32
C PRO A 130 -2.16 -9.98 15.04
N ALA A 131 -3.14 -9.15 14.69
CA ALA A 131 -3.93 -9.32 13.47
C ALA A 131 -3.08 -9.14 12.19
N THR A 132 -2.10 -8.24 12.20
CA THR A 132 -1.15 -8.06 11.10
C THR A 132 -0.30 -9.32 10.95
N GLN A 133 0.29 -9.80 12.03
CA GLN A 133 1.11 -11.02 12.02
C GLN A 133 0.32 -12.24 11.52
N ALA A 134 -0.91 -12.44 12.02
CA ALA A 134 -1.80 -13.50 11.58
C ALA A 134 -2.13 -13.40 10.08
N ALA A 135 -2.36 -12.18 9.57
CA ALA A 135 -2.60 -11.96 8.14
C ALA A 135 -1.38 -12.37 7.28
N TYR A 136 -0.15 -12.00 7.68
CA TYR A 136 1.06 -12.43 6.96
C TYR A 136 1.34 -13.93 7.08
N ALA A 137 1.01 -14.56 8.21
CA ALA A 137 1.09 -16.01 8.33
C ALA A 137 0.13 -16.68 7.33
N LYS A 138 -1.12 -16.22 7.28
CA LYS A 138 -2.13 -16.74 6.34
C LYS A 138 -1.77 -16.48 4.89
N ALA A 139 -1.15 -15.33 4.58
CA ALA A 139 -0.72 -15.01 3.22
C ALA A 139 0.28 -16.05 2.65
N LYS A 140 1.11 -16.66 3.50
CA LYS A 140 2.04 -17.73 3.08
C LYS A 140 1.32 -19.00 2.66
N GLU A 141 0.15 -19.28 3.22
CA GLU A 141 -0.68 -20.42 2.82
C GLU A 141 -1.44 -20.14 1.52
N ILE A 142 -1.92 -18.90 1.35
CA ILE A 142 -2.70 -18.49 0.16
C ILE A 142 -1.79 -18.30 -1.06
N ASN A 143 -0.61 -17.71 -0.85
CA ASN A 143 0.37 -17.44 -1.90
C ASN A 143 1.77 -17.88 -1.44
N PRO A 144 2.07 -19.20 -1.46
CA PRO A 144 3.37 -19.73 -1.04
C PRO A 144 4.54 -19.26 -1.92
N GLY A 145 4.25 -18.77 -3.14
CA GLY A 145 5.20 -18.27 -4.13
C GLY A 145 5.44 -16.76 -4.10
N ALA A 146 5.07 -16.04 -3.04
CA ALA A 146 5.17 -14.57 -2.94
C ALA A 146 6.60 -13.97 -2.94
N ARG A 147 7.56 -14.58 -3.65
CA ARG A 147 8.93 -14.07 -3.88
C ARG A 147 9.01 -13.08 -5.05
N GLY A 148 7.87 -12.58 -5.53
CA GLY A 148 7.78 -11.73 -6.72
C GLY A 148 7.60 -12.57 -7.99
N ILE A 149 7.61 -11.90 -9.14
CA ILE A 149 7.43 -12.51 -10.46
C ILE A 149 8.76 -13.17 -10.84
N GLN A 150 8.81 -14.51 -10.88
CA GLN A 150 10.06 -15.27 -11.07
C GLN A 150 10.13 -15.93 -12.43
N THR A 151 8.98 -16.27 -13.03
CA THR A 151 8.90 -17.02 -14.29
C THR A 151 8.38 -16.17 -15.44
N ASP A 152 8.75 -16.53 -16.66
CA ASP A 152 8.25 -15.85 -17.87
C ASP A 152 6.74 -16.05 -18.06
N ALA A 153 6.18 -17.15 -17.57
CA ALA A 153 4.73 -17.37 -17.54
C ALA A 153 4.02 -16.34 -16.63
N GLU A 154 4.54 -16.09 -15.44
CA GLU A 154 3.99 -15.08 -14.53
C GLU A 154 4.16 -13.66 -15.10
N LYS A 155 5.31 -13.35 -15.72
CA LYS A 155 5.52 -12.07 -16.42
C LYS A 155 4.52 -11.88 -17.54
N LYS A 156 4.26 -12.92 -18.34
CA LYS A 156 3.28 -12.86 -19.43
C LYS A 156 1.86 -12.63 -18.91
N ILE A 157 1.50 -13.26 -17.78
CA ILE A 157 0.20 -13.02 -17.14
C ILE A 157 0.09 -11.59 -16.64
N LEU A 158 1.12 -11.02 -16.02
CA LEU A 158 1.00 -9.69 -15.41
C LEU A 158 1.22 -8.53 -16.39
N PHE A 159 2.19 -8.66 -17.30
CA PHE A 159 2.59 -7.59 -18.23
C PHE A 159 2.06 -7.78 -19.65
N GLY A 160 1.48 -8.93 -19.96
CA GLY A 160 0.85 -9.22 -21.26
C GLY A 160 -0.67 -8.94 -21.29
N GLN A 161 -1.22 -8.32 -20.25
CA GLN A 161 -2.63 -7.92 -20.22
C GLN A 161 -2.84 -6.72 -21.16
N THR A 162 -3.68 -6.87 -22.18
CA THR A 162 -4.12 -5.78 -23.05
C THR A 162 -5.62 -5.53 -22.88
N LYS A 163 -6.16 -4.49 -23.52
CA LYS A 163 -7.62 -4.26 -23.55
C LYS A 163 -8.41 -5.46 -24.09
N ASP A 164 -7.77 -6.33 -24.88
CA ASP A 164 -8.41 -7.42 -25.60
C ASP A 164 -8.65 -8.67 -24.73
N VAL A 165 -8.06 -8.73 -23.52
CA VAL A 165 -8.29 -9.83 -22.57
C VAL A 165 -9.39 -9.54 -21.54
N VAL A 166 -9.96 -8.32 -21.56
CA VAL A 166 -11.09 -7.94 -20.71
C VAL A 166 -12.36 -8.60 -21.25
N ARG A 167 -13.08 -9.33 -20.39
CA ARG A 167 -14.35 -10.02 -20.71
C ARG A 167 -15.54 -9.33 -20.06
#